data_AF-A0A2V7HNW9-F1
#
_entry.id   AF-A0A2V7HNW9-F1
#
_cell.length_a   1.000
_cell.length_b   1.000
_cell.length_c   1.000
_cell.angle_alpha   90.00
_cell.angle_beta   90.00
_cell.angle_gamma   90.00
#
_symmetry.space_group_name_H-M   'P 1'
#
loop_
_entity.id
_entity.type
_entity.pdbx_description
1 polymer ?
#
loop_
_entity_poly.entity_id
_entity_poly.type
_entity_poly.pdbx_seq_one_letter_code
_entity_poly.pdbx_strand_id
1 'polypeptide(L)'
;MKLAMTVVVTTLLVGLVARGVAPQTAPAEPSGWSQEAAAKYLDDRMDVWFAQAKKLRTGPGETACISCHTALPYALSRPALRRAMHVTTPTPQEVRLLEGVIRRVETYDAHQPFYDFNEAKKTESRGTEAVINALVLASADAEQNRREPTEPTRRALRRLWETQRADGAWDWLDFGLEPFESADATYYGATLAALAVGTAPADATSHATDATVGLDRLRGYLKERRAAQSLLNQVALLLASTRLKDLLTSGQQEALIAEIQRRQQNDGGWSLQTLGPWRWGDRRRPPGTPDASLLAQSDGYATGLIVYTLRNAGLPSDHAAVKKGLQWLKANQQDIQIGQRTYRAWRAYSLNIDREHSGKEGEPWRRMFMSDAATTFAVLALVASD
;
A
#
# COMPACT_ATOMS: atom_id res chain seq x y z
N MET A 1 74.56 -9.63 48.53
CA MET A 1 74.73 -8.15 48.60
C MET A 1 74.27 -7.53 47.30
N LYS A 2 73.14 -6.82 47.33
CA LYS A 2 72.85 -5.51 46.70
C LYS A 2 71.33 -5.37 46.54
N LEU A 3 70.85 -4.26 47.11
CA LEU A 3 69.47 -3.83 47.27
C LEU A 3 68.73 -3.75 45.92
N ALA A 4 67.43 -4.07 45.94
CA ALA A 4 66.48 -3.53 44.97
C ALA A 4 65.35 -2.85 45.75
N MET A 5 65.25 -1.54 45.56
CA MET A 5 64.33 -0.60 46.18
C MET A 5 62.92 -0.81 45.63
N THR A 6 61.94 -1.07 46.51
CA THR A 6 60.51 -1.08 46.17
C THR A 6 60.02 0.35 46.03
N VAL A 7 59.60 0.75 44.83
CA VAL A 7 58.86 2.00 44.59
C VAL A 7 57.38 1.64 44.46
N VAL A 8 56.58 2.05 45.45
CA VAL A 8 55.11 1.94 45.41
C VAL A 8 54.58 3.19 44.71
N VAL A 9 53.99 3.02 43.52
CA VAL A 9 53.26 4.08 42.82
C VAL A 9 51.78 3.94 43.17
N THR A 10 51.27 4.84 44.00
CA THR A 10 49.85 4.94 44.36
C THR A 10 49.11 5.68 43.25
N THR A 11 48.28 4.98 42.47
CA THR A 11 47.44 5.59 41.43
C THR A 11 46.13 6.07 42.06
N LEU A 12 45.92 7.39 42.09
CA LEU A 12 44.67 8.01 42.54
C LEU A 12 43.63 7.94 41.40
N LEU A 13 42.61 7.10 41.52
CA LEU A 13 41.45 7.07 40.60
C LEU A 13 40.42 8.10 41.05
N VAL A 14 40.28 9.19 40.29
CA VAL A 14 39.17 10.14 40.41
C VAL A 14 37.98 9.58 39.63
N GLY A 15 36.96 9.11 40.33
CA GLY A 15 35.71 8.65 39.73
C GLY A 15 34.85 9.83 39.27
N LEU A 16 34.68 10.02 37.96
CA LEU A 16 33.62 10.84 37.41
C LEU A 16 32.30 10.04 37.46
N VAL A 17 31.40 10.43 38.34
CA VAL A 17 30.02 9.93 38.35
C VAL A 17 29.24 10.68 37.28
N ALA A 18 28.99 10.05 36.13
CA ALA A 18 28.07 10.57 35.13
C ALA A 18 26.65 10.55 35.70
N ARG A 19 26.06 11.73 35.93
CA ARG A 19 24.64 11.87 36.26
C ARG A 19 23.82 11.37 35.07
N GLY A 20 23.06 10.31 35.29
CA GLY A 20 22.11 9.79 34.29
C GLY A 20 21.11 10.86 33.88
N VAL A 21 21.09 11.19 32.59
CA VAL A 21 20.01 11.98 31.98
C VAL A 21 18.80 11.06 31.92
N ALA A 22 17.75 11.38 32.67
CA ALA A 22 16.47 10.70 32.56
C ALA A 22 15.97 10.80 31.10
N PRO A 23 15.36 9.73 30.54
CA PRO A 23 14.81 9.81 29.19
C PRO A 23 13.75 10.90 29.16
N GLN A 24 13.98 11.93 28.35
CA GLN A 24 12.97 12.93 28.05
C GLN A 24 11.84 12.20 27.31
N THR A 25 10.69 12.08 27.93
CA THR A 25 9.47 11.67 27.26
C THR A 25 9.21 12.65 26.13
N ALA A 26 9.23 12.16 24.89
CA ALA A 26 8.80 12.94 23.74
C ALA A 26 7.40 13.51 24.03
N PRO A 27 7.11 14.77 23.62
CA PRO A 27 5.77 15.32 23.75
C PRO A 27 4.74 14.35 23.19
N ALA A 28 3.62 14.17 23.90
CA ALA A 28 2.51 13.38 23.37
C ALA A 28 2.06 14.01 22.05
N GLU A 29 2.08 13.23 20.97
CA GLU A 29 1.61 13.66 19.66
C GLU A 29 0.13 14.08 19.77
N PRO A 30 -0.26 15.31 19.38
CA PRO A 30 -1.62 15.82 19.59
C PRO A 30 -2.72 14.92 18.99
N SER A 31 -2.41 14.24 17.88
CA SER A 31 -3.30 13.31 17.18
C SER A 31 -3.23 11.87 17.70
N GLY A 32 -2.31 11.57 18.62
CA GLY A 32 -2.03 10.23 19.15
C GLY A 32 -1.13 9.35 18.27
N TRP A 33 -0.53 9.91 17.20
CA TRP A 33 0.43 9.25 16.32
C TRP A 33 1.36 10.28 15.66
N SER A 34 2.56 9.89 15.25
CA SER A 34 3.57 10.78 14.67
C SER A 34 3.47 10.83 13.13
N GLN A 35 2.98 11.95 12.60
CA GLN A 35 2.87 12.19 11.16
C GLN A 35 4.25 12.28 10.50
N GLU A 36 5.19 12.96 11.16
CA GLU A 36 6.57 13.15 10.71
C GLU A 36 7.29 11.81 10.58
N ALA A 37 7.13 10.92 11.56
CA ALA A 37 7.79 9.63 11.52
C ALA A 37 7.21 8.71 10.44
N ALA A 38 5.89 8.76 10.19
CA ALA A 38 5.27 8.06 9.08
C ALA A 38 5.73 8.61 7.72
N ALA A 39 5.80 9.94 7.57
CA ALA A 39 6.30 10.59 6.37
C ALA A 39 7.75 10.17 6.08
N LYS A 40 8.62 10.24 7.10
CA LYS A 40 10.00 9.80 7.00
C LYS A 40 10.11 8.32 6.61
N TYR A 41 9.32 7.45 7.23
CA TYR A 41 9.30 6.03 6.87
C TYR A 41 8.96 5.84 5.40
N LEU A 42 7.85 6.44 4.94
CA LEU A 42 7.38 6.31 3.57
C LEU A 42 8.42 6.82 2.55
N ASP A 43 9.01 7.99 2.80
CA ASP A 43 10.01 8.60 1.92
C ASP A 43 11.30 7.77 1.86
N ASP A 44 11.85 7.37 3.01
CA ASP A 44 13.04 6.51 3.07
C ASP A 44 12.80 5.16 2.37
N ARG A 45 11.62 4.54 2.58
CA ARG A 45 11.28 3.26 1.95
C ARG A 45 11.11 3.38 0.44
N MET A 46 10.61 4.52 -0.03
CA MET A 46 10.53 4.80 -1.46
C MET A 46 11.92 4.96 -2.08
N ASP A 47 12.88 5.56 -1.37
CA ASP A 47 14.28 5.60 -1.82
C ASP A 47 14.91 4.22 -1.91
N VAL A 48 14.66 3.34 -0.94
CA VAL A 48 15.12 1.94 -1.04
C VAL A 48 14.46 1.24 -2.23
N TRP A 49 13.16 1.47 -2.48
CA TRP A 49 12.47 0.96 -3.68
C TRP A 49 13.11 1.44 -4.96
N PHE A 50 13.37 2.74 -5.07
CA PHE A 50 14.07 3.28 -6.23
C PHE A 50 15.48 2.70 -6.38
N ALA A 51 16.19 2.34 -5.32
CA ALA A 51 17.50 1.72 -5.42
C ALA A 51 17.43 0.25 -5.87
N GLN A 52 16.50 -0.53 -5.32
CA GLN A 52 16.48 -1.99 -5.44
C GLN A 52 15.55 -2.54 -6.51
N ALA A 53 14.50 -1.80 -6.89
CA ALA A 53 13.55 -2.27 -7.88
C ALA A 53 14.20 -2.45 -9.26
N LYS A 54 13.65 -3.41 -10.04
CA LYS A 54 14.06 -3.65 -11.43
C LYS A 54 14.04 -2.33 -12.21
N LYS A 55 15.16 -2.03 -12.87
CA LYS A 55 15.31 -0.93 -13.81
C LYS A 55 14.77 -1.35 -15.16
N LEU A 56 13.87 -0.55 -15.70
CA LEU A 56 13.12 -0.85 -16.91
C LEU A 56 13.39 0.24 -17.93
N ARG A 57 13.89 -0.17 -19.11
CA ARG A 57 14.08 0.75 -20.23
C ARG A 57 12.76 1.46 -20.55
N THR A 58 12.79 2.78 -20.56
CA THR A 58 11.62 3.65 -20.73
C THR A 58 12.05 4.86 -21.57
N GLY A 59 11.74 4.82 -22.87
CA GLY A 59 12.27 5.78 -23.83
C GLY A 59 13.81 5.81 -23.83
N PRO A 60 14.45 7.00 -23.77
CA PRO A 60 15.91 7.11 -23.75
C PRO A 60 16.55 6.81 -22.38
N GLY A 61 15.76 6.49 -21.34
CA GLY A 61 16.27 6.26 -19.99
C GLY A 61 15.65 5.04 -19.32
N GLU A 62 15.64 5.05 -17.99
CA GLU A 62 15.09 3.96 -17.17
C GLU A 62 14.11 4.47 -16.11
N THR A 63 13.12 3.66 -15.79
CA THR A 63 12.23 3.84 -14.63
C THR A 63 12.25 2.60 -13.75
N ALA A 64 11.90 2.76 -12.47
CA ALA A 64 11.62 1.61 -11.60
C ALA A 64 10.24 1.02 -11.89
N CYS A 65 10.05 -0.27 -11.64
CA CYS A 65 8.71 -0.89 -11.56
C CYS A 65 7.88 -0.23 -10.45
N ILE A 66 6.56 -0.12 -10.64
CA ILE A 66 5.62 0.35 -9.61
C ILE A 66 5.01 -0.87 -8.92
N SER A 67 5.41 -1.12 -7.67
CA SER A 67 4.86 -2.23 -6.88
C SER A 67 3.46 -1.94 -6.34
N CYS A 68 2.63 -2.99 -6.33
CA CYS A 68 1.28 -3.02 -5.77
C CYS A 68 1.24 -2.78 -4.24
N HIS A 69 2.33 -3.04 -3.52
CA HIS A 69 2.39 -3.01 -2.05
C HIS A 69 3.31 -1.91 -1.49
N THR A 70 4.17 -1.30 -2.32
CA THR A 70 5.06 -0.21 -1.89
C THR A 70 4.80 1.09 -2.66
N ALA A 71 5.04 1.10 -3.97
CA ALA A 71 5.04 2.34 -4.75
C ALA A 71 3.62 2.87 -5.04
N LEU A 72 2.67 1.99 -5.37
CA LEU A 72 1.27 2.40 -5.56
C LEU A 72 0.66 2.92 -4.24
N PRO A 73 0.73 2.19 -3.11
CA PRO A 73 0.35 2.71 -1.79
C PRO A 73 0.97 4.08 -1.48
N TYR A 74 2.29 4.23 -1.66
CA TYR A 74 2.97 5.51 -1.46
C TYR A 74 2.36 6.67 -2.27
N ALA A 75 2.08 6.45 -3.57
CA ALA A 75 1.46 7.45 -4.44
C ALA A 75 0.09 7.93 -3.93
N LEU A 76 -0.67 7.05 -3.26
CA LEU A 76 -2.00 7.35 -2.75
C LEU A 76 -1.96 8.06 -1.37
N SER A 77 -1.05 7.63 -0.47
CA SER A 77 -1.02 8.16 0.91
C SER A 77 -0.16 9.38 1.11
N ARG A 78 0.99 9.47 0.43
CA ARG A 78 1.98 10.50 0.75
C ARG A 78 1.47 11.92 0.50
N PRO A 79 0.74 12.22 -0.61
CA PRO A 79 0.15 13.54 -0.81
C PRO A 79 -0.89 13.88 0.28
N ALA A 80 -1.71 12.91 0.70
CA ALA A 80 -2.71 13.10 1.76
C ALA A 80 -2.04 13.44 3.10
N LEU A 81 -1.00 12.68 3.47
CA LEU A 81 -0.19 12.96 4.66
C LEU A 81 0.47 14.34 4.59
N ARG A 82 1.04 14.67 3.43
CA ARG A 82 1.70 15.95 3.20
C ARG A 82 0.74 17.13 3.43
N ARG A 83 -0.51 17.03 2.94
CA ARG A 83 -1.55 18.04 3.19
C ARG A 83 -1.95 18.11 4.66
N ALA A 84 -2.10 16.98 5.33
CA ALA A 84 -2.42 16.92 6.76
C ALA A 84 -1.33 17.59 7.62
N MET A 85 -0.08 17.51 7.18
CA MET A 85 1.07 18.18 7.77
C MET A 85 1.22 19.65 7.34
N HIS A 86 0.27 20.21 6.58
CA HIS A 86 0.31 21.56 6.02
C HIS A 86 1.54 21.85 5.13
N VAL A 87 2.09 20.83 4.46
CA VAL A 87 3.21 20.97 3.52
C VAL A 87 2.66 21.05 2.09
N THR A 88 2.98 22.11 1.36
CA THR A 88 2.45 22.32 0.00
C THR A 88 3.35 21.73 -1.09
N THR A 89 4.66 21.72 -0.88
CA THR A 89 5.65 21.25 -1.86
C THR A 89 5.75 19.72 -1.86
N PRO A 90 5.53 19.03 -2.99
CA PRO A 90 5.77 17.59 -3.11
C PRO A 90 7.22 17.21 -2.77
N THR A 91 7.42 16.05 -2.16
CA THR A 91 8.76 15.52 -1.88
C THR A 91 9.49 15.14 -3.17
N PRO A 92 10.83 15.07 -3.16
CA PRO A 92 11.59 14.53 -4.29
C PRO A 92 11.13 13.14 -4.72
N GLN A 93 10.68 12.30 -3.79
CA GLN A 93 10.19 10.96 -4.03
C GLN A 93 8.80 10.97 -4.70
N GLU A 94 7.87 11.83 -4.27
CA GLU A 94 6.58 12.07 -4.94
C GLU A 94 6.80 12.51 -6.40
N VAL A 95 7.68 13.49 -6.63
CA VAL A 95 8.01 14.01 -7.97
C VAL A 95 8.61 12.91 -8.84
N ARG A 96 9.65 12.22 -8.35
CA ARG A 96 10.35 11.17 -9.09
C ARG A 96 9.42 10.01 -9.47
N LEU A 97 8.50 9.62 -8.58
CA LEU A 97 7.51 8.59 -8.84
C LEU A 97 6.58 9.00 -9.98
N LEU A 98 6.00 10.20 -9.88
CA LEU A 98 5.05 10.71 -10.87
C LEU A 98 5.70 10.90 -12.25
N GLU A 99 6.90 11.50 -12.31
CA GLU A 99 7.68 11.63 -13.55
C GLU A 99 8.03 10.27 -14.17
N GLY A 100 8.31 9.27 -13.33
CA GLY A 100 8.50 7.89 -13.77
C GLY A 100 7.26 7.35 -14.49
N VAL A 101 6.09 7.49 -13.87
CA VAL A 101 4.82 7.02 -14.44
C VAL A 101 4.47 7.77 -15.73
N ILE A 102 4.64 9.10 -15.76
CA ILE A 102 4.40 9.92 -16.95
C ILE A 102 5.26 9.42 -18.12
N ARG A 103 6.57 9.23 -17.90
CA ARG A 103 7.46 8.73 -18.97
C ARG A 103 7.09 7.34 -19.46
N ARG A 104 6.63 6.44 -18.58
CA ARG A 104 6.14 5.12 -19.00
C ARG A 104 4.91 5.24 -19.89
N VAL A 105 3.96 6.07 -19.50
CA VAL A 105 2.73 6.32 -20.26
C VAL A 105 3.01 6.97 -21.62
N GLU A 106 3.96 7.89 -21.70
CA GLU A 106 4.38 8.52 -22.96
C GLU A 106 5.07 7.55 -23.92
N THR A 107 5.60 6.43 -23.41
CA THR A 107 6.45 5.50 -24.17
C THR A 107 5.88 4.08 -24.24
N TYR A 108 4.56 3.89 -24.10
CA TYR A 108 3.91 2.56 -24.06
C TYR A 108 4.37 1.57 -25.13
N ASP A 109 4.61 2.05 -26.35
CA ASP A 109 4.95 1.18 -27.47
C ASP A 109 6.43 0.76 -27.49
N ALA A 110 7.28 1.42 -26.70
CA ALA A 110 8.73 1.24 -26.71
C ALA A 110 9.35 0.87 -25.35
N HIS A 111 8.65 1.10 -24.24
CA HIS A 111 9.17 0.76 -22.92
C HIS A 111 9.14 -0.75 -22.66
N GLN A 112 10.07 -1.21 -21.83
CA GLN A 112 10.10 -2.58 -21.35
C GLN A 112 8.96 -2.81 -20.34
N PRO A 113 8.12 -3.85 -20.51
CA PRO A 113 7.12 -4.22 -19.51
C PRO A 113 7.76 -4.54 -18.15
N PHE A 114 6.98 -4.48 -17.06
CA PHE A 114 7.45 -4.84 -15.72
C PHE A 114 8.15 -6.21 -15.71
N TYR A 115 7.53 -7.22 -16.34
CA TYR A 115 8.06 -8.56 -16.51
C TYR A 115 7.85 -9.08 -17.94
N ASP A 116 8.89 -9.67 -18.52
CA ASP A 116 8.93 -10.01 -19.94
C ASP A 116 9.60 -11.37 -20.24
N PHE A 117 9.81 -12.20 -19.22
CA PHE A 117 10.55 -13.46 -19.36
C PHE A 117 9.75 -14.59 -20.05
N ASN A 118 8.45 -14.42 -20.25
CA ASN A 118 7.61 -15.24 -21.13
C ASN A 118 6.39 -14.44 -21.63
N GLU A 119 5.63 -14.98 -22.60
CA GLU A 119 4.49 -14.27 -23.19
C GLU A 119 3.35 -14.00 -22.20
N ALA A 120 3.03 -14.95 -21.32
CA ALA A 120 2.01 -14.74 -20.28
C ALA A 120 2.35 -13.53 -19.40
N LYS A 121 3.62 -13.44 -18.95
CA LYS A 121 4.10 -12.34 -18.10
C LYS A 121 4.15 -11.00 -18.80
N LYS A 122 4.39 -10.97 -20.12
CA LYS A 122 4.27 -9.74 -20.91
C LYS A 122 2.83 -9.26 -20.91
N THR A 123 1.87 -10.15 -21.14
CA THR A 123 0.44 -9.83 -21.14
C THR A 123 -0.03 -9.35 -19.77
N GLU A 124 0.27 -10.10 -18.71
CA GLU A 124 -0.03 -9.72 -17.32
C GLU A 124 0.60 -8.37 -16.95
N SER A 125 1.86 -8.13 -17.33
CA SER A 125 2.52 -6.84 -17.07
C SER A 125 1.79 -5.69 -17.75
N ARG A 126 1.40 -5.84 -19.02
CA ARG A 126 0.69 -4.77 -19.75
C ARG A 126 -0.65 -4.41 -19.10
N GLY A 127 -1.41 -5.41 -18.64
CA GLY A 127 -2.68 -5.16 -17.94
C GLY A 127 -2.47 -4.52 -16.57
N THR A 128 -1.57 -5.06 -15.73
CA THR A 128 -1.24 -4.46 -14.43
C THR A 128 -0.73 -3.02 -14.57
N GLU A 129 0.15 -2.76 -15.53
CA GLU A 129 0.69 -1.42 -15.78
C GLU A 129 -0.37 -0.42 -16.23
N ALA A 130 -1.30 -0.84 -17.09
CA ALA A 130 -2.39 0.02 -17.53
C ALA A 130 -3.25 0.48 -16.34
N VAL A 131 -3.60 -0.44 -15.43
CA VAL A 131 -4.37 -0.14 -14.22
C VAL A 131 -3.59 0.75 -13.25
N ILE A 132 -2.35 0.38 -12.91
CA ILE A 132 -1.55 1.11 -11.92
C ILE A 132 -1.22 2.53 -12.39
N ASN A 133 -0.80 2.70 -13.65
CA ASN A 133 -0.48 4.02 -14.19
C ASN A 133 -1.71 4.92 -14.22
N ALA A 134 -2.87 4.39 -14.64
CA ALA A 134 -4.13 5.14 -14.63
C ALA A 134 -4.50 5.59 -13.21
N LEU A 135 -4.37 4.71 -12.21
CA LEU A 135 -4.69 5.06 -10.82
C LEU A 135 -3.76 6.14 -10.25
N VAL A 136 -2.46 6.02 -10.48
CA VAL A 136 -1.48 7.02 -9.99
C VAL A 136 -1.76 8.39 -10.61
N LEU A 137 -1.97 8.45 -11.93
CA LEU A 137 -2.18 9.72 -12.65
C LEU A 137 -3.55 10.33 -12.34
N ALA A 138 -4.62 9.53 -12.27
CA ALA A 138 -5.93 10.01 -11.87
C ALA A 138 -5.92 10.57 -10.45
N SER A 139 -5.20 9.91 -9.52
CA SER A 139 -5.04 10.40 -8.15
C SER A 139 -4.23 11.70 -8.09
N ALA A 140 -3.19 11.84 -8.91
CA ALA A 140 -2.39 13.06 -8.99
C ALA A 140 -3.19 14.25 -9.56
N ASP A 141 -4.04 14.02 -10.57
CA ASP A 141 -4.94 15.05 -11.11
C ASP A 141 -6.01 15.46 -10.09
N ALA A 142 -6.62 14.48 -9.42
CA ALA A 142 -7.60 14.73 -8.36
C ALA A 142 -6.99 15.51 -7.19
N GLU A 143 -5.75 15.19 -6.83
CA GLU A 143 -5.01 15.89 -5.78
C GLU A 143 -4.80 17.38 -6.08
N GLN A 144 -4.62 17.71 -7.36
CA GLN A 144 -4.49 19.09 -7.82
C GLN A 144 -5.85 19.77 -8.05
N ASN A 145 -6.97 19.13 -7.66
CA ASN A 145 -8.33 19.59 -7.88
C ASN A 145 -8.61 19.95 -9.35
N ARG A 146 -8.02 19.20 -10.28
CA ARG A 146 -8.20 19.46 -11.71
C ARG A 146 -9.62 19.12 -12.14
N ARG A 147 -10.19 19.97 -12.98
CA ARG A 147 -11.51 19.74 -13.61
C ARG A 147 -11.42 18.83 -14.83
N GLU A 148 -10.28 18.82 -15.50
CA GLU A 148 -10.00 18.01 -16.67
C GLU A 148 -8.75 17.15 -16.43
N PRO A 149 -8.70 15.94 -17.01
CA PRO A 149 -7.50 15.10 -16.96
C PRO A 149 -6.34 15.76 -17.72
N THR A 150 -5.13 15.62 -17.19
CA THR A 150 -3.91 15.98 -17.95
C THR A 150 -3.70 15.03 -19.13
N GLU A 151 -2.88 15.41 -20.12
CA GLU A 151 -2.61 14.54 -21.27
C GLU A 151 -2.02 13.17 -20.88
N PRO A 152 -1.07 13.06 -19.92
CA PRO A 152 -0.66 11.75 -19.40
C PRO A 152 -1.83 10.93 -18.84
N THR A 153 -2.74 11.54 -18.07
CA THR A 153 -3.93 10.85 -17.55
C THR A 153 -4.86 10.38 -18.66
N ARG A 154 -5.14 11.23 -19.66
CA ARG A 154 -5.95 10.85 -20.84
C ARG A 154 -5.33 9.66 -21.57
N ARG A 155 -4.01 9.66 -21.75
CA ARG A 155 -3.28 8.57 -22.39
C ARG A 155 -3.32 7.28 -21.58
N ALA A 156 -3.14 7.36 -20.26
CA ALA A 156 -3.24 6.20 -19.37
C ALA A 156 -4.65 5.59 -19.38
N LEU A 157 -5.70 6.42 -19.33
CA LEU A 157 -7.09 5.95 -19.42
C LEU A 157 -7.41 5.33 -20.79
N ARG A 158 -6.88 5.89 -21.88
CA ARG A 158 -7.02 5.26 -23.20
C ARG A 158 -6.39 3.87 -23.21
N ARG A 159 -5.15 3.74 -22.72
CA ARG A 159 -4.47 2.45 -22.65
C ARG A 159 -5.20 1.46 -21.72
N LEU A 160 -5.80 1.95 -20.63
CA LEU A 160 -6.64 1.15 -19.74
C LEU A 160 -7.78 0.49 -20.53
N TRP A 161 -8.51 1.23 -21.36
CA TRP A 161 -9.61 0.65 -22.14
C TRP A 161 -9.12 -0.27 -23.26
N GLU A 162 -8.01 0.07 -23.93
CA GLU A 162 -7.41 -0.76 -24.98
C GLU A 162 -6.96 -2.14 -24.49
N THR A 163 -6.54 -2.26 -23.23
CA THR A 163 -6.06 -3.52 -22.64
C THR A 163 -7.13 -4.27 -21.84
N GLN A 164 -8.35 -3.74 -21.78
CA GLN A 164 -9.44 -4.40 -21.07
C GLN A 164 -9.85 -5.69 -21.79
N ARG A 165 -9.96 -6.77 -21.02
CA ARG A 165 -10.47 -8.06 -21.51
C ARG A 165 -11.96 -7.98 -21.81
N ALA A 166 -12.43 -8.94 -22.61
CA ALA A 166 -13.85 -9.05 -22.96
C ALA A 166 -14.76 -9.26 -21.73
N ASP A 167 -14.26 -9.90 -20.67
CA ASP A 167 -14.99 -10.10 -19.42
C ASP A 167 -15.00 -8.88 -18.50
N GLY A 168 -14.27 -7.80 -18.82
CA GLY A 168 -14.25 -6.54 -18.10
C GLY A 168 -13.08 -6.33 -17.13
N ALA A 169 -12.22 -7.35 -16.97
CA ALA A 169 -11.00 -7.26 -16.17
C ALA A 169 -9.76 -6.90 -17.01
N TRP A 170 -8.59 -6.92 -16.38
CA TRP A 170 -7.28 -6.83 -17.02
C TRP A 170 -6.47 -8.05 -16.65
N ASP A 171 -5.61 -8.51 -17.55
CA ASP A 171 -4.60 -9.49 -17.16
C ASP A 171 -3.73 -8.89 -16.06
N TRP A 172 -3.43 -9.69 -15.05
CA TRP A 172 -2.82 -9.23 -13.82
C TRP A 172 -1.64 -10.12 -13.46
N LEU A 173 -0.56 -9.51 -12.96
CA LEU A 173 0.63 -10.24 -12.52
C LEU A 173 0.26 -11.31 -11.49
N ASP A 174 0.50 -12.58 -11.83
CA ASP A 174 0.25 -13.73 -10.95
C ASP A 174 1.54 -14.53 -10.69
N PHE A 175 2.17 -14.30 -9.55
CA PHE A 175 3.34 -15.07 -9.11
C PHE A 175 2.97 -16.17 -8.10
N GLY A 176 1.69 -16.45 -7.90
CA GLY A 176 1.18 -17.32 -6.84
C GLY A 176 1.44 -16.75 -5.43
N LEU A 177 1.52 -15.42 -5.30
CA LEU A 177 1.81 -14.70 -4.06
C LEU A 177 0.58 -13.92 -3.59
N GLU A 178 0.05 -14.30 -2.45
CA GLU A 178 -1.12 -13.65 -1.87
C GLU A 178 -0.73 -12.34 -1.15
N PRO A 179 -1.59 -11.30 -1.16
CA PRO A 179 -2.85 -11.22 -1.90
C PRO A 179 -2.73 -10.53 -3.26
N PHE A 180 -1.58 -9.92 -3.58
CA PHE A 180 -1.46 -8.94 -4.67
C PHE A 180 -1.08 -9.53 -6.02
N GLU A 181 -0.50 -10.73 -6.04
CA GLU A 181 0.06 -11.36 -7.22
C GLU A 181 -0.37 -12.83 -7.28
N SER A 182 -1.67 -13.06 -7.14
CA SER A 182 -2.31 -14.37 -7.19
C SER A 182 -3.45 -14.38 -8.22
N ALA A 183 -3.97 -15.56 -8.55
CA ALA A 183 -5.12 -15.69 -9.44
C ALA A 183 -6.32 -14.82 -9.01
N ASP A 184 -6.62 -14.77 -7.70
CA ASP A 184 -7.71 -13.96 -7.15
C ASP A 184 -7.39 -12.44 -7.19
N ALA A 185 -6.12 -12.04 -7.37
CA ALA A 185 -5.69 -10.65 -7.49
C ALA A 185 -6.15 -9.98 -8.80
N THR A 186 -6.59 -10.76 -9.80
CA THR A 186 -7.27 -10.20 -10.99
C THR A 186 -8.47 -9.34 -10.60
N TYR A 187 -9.23 -9.78 -9.60
CA TYR A 187 -10.36 -9.01 -9.09
C TYR A 187 -9.90 -7.75 -8.33
N TYR A 188 -8.82 -7.85 -7.54
CA TYR A 188 -8.19 -6.70 -6.93
C TYR A 188 -7.78 -5.65 -7.97
N GLY A 189 -7.11 -6.06 -9.06
CA GLY A 189 -6.78 -5.18 -10.19
C GLY A 189 -8.00 -4.48 -10.78
N ALA A 190 -9.12 -5.19 -10.98
CA ALA A 190 -10.37 -4.58 -11.44
C ALA A 190 -10.93 -3.54 -10.45
N THR A 191 -10.81 -3.76 -9.14
CA THR A 191 -11.21 -2.75 -8.14
C THR A 191 -10.31 -1.51 -8.16
N LEU A 192 -9.01 -1.67 -8.44
CA LEU A 192 -8.09 -0.54 -8.64
C LEU A 192 -8.42 0.25 -9.91
N ALA A 193 -8.81 -0.43 -10.99
CA ALA A 193 -9.27 0.25 -12.20
C ALA A 193 -10.56 1.05 -11.93
N ALA A 194 -11.50 0.48 -11.17
CA ALA A 194 -12.71 1.19 -10.73
C ALA A 194 -12.39 2.42 -9.88
N LEU A 195 -11.40 2.33 -9.00
CA LEU A 195 -10.88 3.49 -8.26
C LEU A 195 -10.26 4.53 -9.18
N ALA A 196 -9.47 4.13 -10.17
CA ALA A 196 -8.82 5.04 -11.11
C ALA A 196 -9.86 5.86 -11.89
N VAL A 197 -10.83 5.19 -12.50
CA VAL A 197 -11.85 5.84 -13.33
C VAL A 197 -12.83 6.68 -12.52
N GLY A 198 -13.16 6.25 -11.29
CA GLY A 198 -14.00 7.02 -10.38
C GLY A 198 -13.28 8.20 -9.70
N THR A 199 -11.95 8.22 -9.74
CA THR A 199 -11.13 9.32 -9.22
C THR A 199 -10.75 10.33 -10.31
N ALA A 200 -10.68 9.89 -11.57
CA ALA A 200 -10.37 10.75 -12.69
C ALA A 200 -11.37 11.91 -12.82
N PRO A 201 -10.94 13.12 -13.24
CA PRO A 201 -11.84 14.24 -13.45
C PRO A 201 -12.98 13.90 -14.43
N ALA A 202 -14.18 14.43 -14.19
CA ALA A 202 -15.43 13.98 -14.83
C ALA A 202 -15.38 13.92 -16.37
N ASP A 203 -14.68 14.87 -17.00
CA ASP A 203 -14.57 14.96 -18.46
C ASP A 203 -13.73 13.83 -19.10
N ALA A 204 -13.00 13.06 -18.28
CA ALA A 204 -12.17 11.95 -18.73
C ALA A 204 -12.96 10.70 -19.16
N THR A 205 -14.23 10.59 -18.75
CA THR A 205 -15.05 9.36 -18.94
C THR A 205 -16.37 9.61 -19.68
N SER A 206 -16.76 10.87 -19.89
CA SER A 206 -18.11 11.26 -20.31
C SER A 206 -18.35 11.29 -21.82
N HIS A 207 -17.31 11.24 -22.66
CA HIS A 207 -17.46 11.54 -24.10
C HIS A 207 -16.90 10.50 -25.09
N ALA A 208 -16.25 9.43 -24.61
CA ALA A 208 -15.71 8.38 -25.48
C ALA A 208 -16.57 7.10 -25.40
N THR A 209 -17.11 6.63 -26.53
CA THR A 209 -17.92 5.41 -26.61
C THR A 209 -17.21 4.19 -26.00
N ASP A 210 -15.90 4.07 -26.22
CA ASP A 210 -15.07 3.00 -25.68
C ASP A 210 -15.01 3.03 -24.14
N ALA A 211 -15.00 4.23 -23.54
CA ALA A 211 -15.02 4.39 -22.09
C ALA A 211 -16.36 3.94 -21.49
N THR A 212 -17.49 4.26 -22.14
CA THR A 212 -18.81 3.80 -21.67
C THR A 212 -18.93 2.28 -21.72
N VAL A 213 -18.56 1.67 -22.86
CA VAL A 213 -18.58 0.20 -23.00
C VAL A 213 -17.64 -0.47 -22.00
N GLY A 214 -16.44 0.09 -21.81
CA GLY A 214 -15.47 -0.45 -20.86
C GLY A 214 -15.93 -0.34 -19.40
N LEU A 215 -16.58 0.77 -19.03
CA LEU A 215 -17.20 0.96 -17.72
C LEU A 215 -18.30 -0.06 -17.46
N ASP A 216 -19.15 -0.34 -18.44
CA ASP A 216 -20.23 -1.31 -18.27
C ASP A 216 -19.70 -2.74 -18.11
N ARG A 217 -18.66 -3.11 -18.88
CA ARG A 217 -17.96 -4.39 -18.68
C ARG A 217 -17.31 -4.49 -17.31
N LEU A 218 -16.64 -3.43 -16.86
CA LEU A 218 -16.02 -3.37 -15.53
C LEU A 218 -17.06 -3.55 -14.41
N ARG A 219 -18.18 -2.83 -14.49
CA ARG A 219 -19.29 -2.98 -13.53
C ARG A 219 -19.86 -4.41 -13.56
N GLY A 220 -20.03 -4.97 -14.76
CA GLY A 220 -20.50 -6.35 -14.96
C GLY A 220 -19.58 -7.36 -14.28
N TYR A 221 -18.28 -7.29 -14.57
CA TYR A 221 -17.26 -8.16 -13.97
C TYR A 221 -17.28 -8.13 -12.44
N LEU A 222 -17.22 -6.92 -11.86
CA LEU A 222 -17.18 -6.73 -10.41
C LEU A 222 -18.46 -7.27 -9.75
N LYS A 223 -19.64 -7.04 -10.33
CA LYS A 223 -20.90 -7.56 -9.79
C LYS A 223 -20.99 -9.09 -9.88
N GLU A 224 -20.69 -9.65 -11.04
CA GLU A 224 -20.82 -11.09 -11.30
C GLU A 224 -19.85 -11.89 -10.43
N ARG A 225 -18.60 -11.44 -10.33
CA ARG A 225 -17.54 -12.20 -9.65
C ARG A 225 -17.51 -12.00 -8.13
N ARG A 226 -18.20 -10.98 -7.60
CA ARG A 226 -18.17 -10.58 -6.18
C ARG A 226 -18.37 -11.74 -5.20
N ALA A 227 -19.40 -12.56 -5.41
CA ALA A 227 -19.79 -13.59 -4.43
C ALA A 227 -18.71 -14.66 -4.20
N ALA A 228 -17.82 -14.86 -5.18
CA ALA A 228 -16.72 -15.81 -5.09
C ALA A 228 -15.44 -15.20 -4.46
N GLN A 229 -15.43 -13.90 -4.16
CA GLN A 229 -14.24 -13.18 -3.73
C GLN A 229 -13.98 -13.31 -2.23
N SER A 230 -12.69 -13.29 -1.88
CA SER A 230 -12.22 -13.09 -0.51
C SER A 230 -12.81 -11.82 0.10
N LEU A 231 -12.90 -11.77 1.42
CA LEU A 231 -13.36 -10.57 2.11
C LEU A 231 -12.42 -9.38 1.82
N LEU A 232 -11.11 -9.60 1.66
CA LEU A 232 -10.17 -8.55 1.24
C LEU A 232 -10.58 -7.92 -0.10
N ASN A 233 -10.86 -8.74 -1.12
CA ASN A 233 -11.30 -8.25 -2.42
C ASN A 233 -12.67 -7.56 -2.34
N GLN A 234 -13.55 -8.01 -1.45
CA GLN A 234 -14.82 -7.32 -1.22
C GLN A 234 -14.63 -5.98 -0.49
N VAL A 235 -13.67 -5.86 0.44
CA VAL A 235 -13.28 -4.57 1.04
C VAL A 235 -12.75 -3.62 -0.04
N ALA A 236 -11.90 -4.10 -0.97
CA ALA A 236 -11.42 -3.31 -2.10
C ALA A 236 -12.57 -2.86 -3.03
N LEU A 237 -13.56 -3.72 -3.27
CA LEU A 237 -14.79 -3.36 -4.00
C LEU A 237 -15.59 -2.28 -3.27
N LEU A 238 -15.75 -2.40 -1.94
CA LEU A 238 -16.45 -1.39 -1.15
C LEU A 238 -15.75 -0.04 -1.26
N LEU A 239 -14.41 0.00 -1.16
CA LEU A 239 -13.64 1.22 -1.37
C LEU A 239 -13.86 1.78 -2.78
N ALA A 240 -13.79 0.95 -3.82
CA ALA A 240 -14.06 1.37 -5.19
C ALA A 240 -15.47 1.95 -5.38
N SER A 241 -16.48 1.39 -4.70
CA SER A 241 -17.88 1.86 -4.79
C SER A 241 -18.10 3.28 -4.26
N THR A 242 -17.15 3.80 -3.46
CA THR A 242 -17.18 5.19 -2.97
C THR A 242 -16.80 6.21 -4.05
N ARG A 243 -16.16 5.75 -5.14
CA ARG A 243 -15.70 6.57 -6.27
C ARG A 243 -16.47 6.28 -7.55
N LEU A 244 -16.76 5.01 -7.81
CA LEU A 244 -17.53 4.56 -8.96
C LEU A 244 -18.90 4.04 -8.53
N LYS A 245 -19.95 4.74 -8.94
CA LYS A 245 -21.34 4.35 -8.67
C LYS A 245 -21.72 3.04 -9.35
N ASP A 246 -22.79 2.44 -8.84
CA ASP A 246 -23.41 1.22 -9.37
C ASP A 246 -22.50 -0.01 -9.31
N LEU A 247 -21.63 -0.11 -8.29
CA LEU A 247 -20.85 -1.34 -8.00
C LEU A 247 -21.50 -2.21 -6.92
N LEU A 248 -22.17 -1.58 -5.96
CA LEU A 248 -22.90 -2.23 -4.87
C LEU A 248 -24.28 -1.57 -4.73
N THR A 249 -25.29 -2.38 -4.45
CA THR A 249 -26.58 -1.86 -3.94
C THR A 249 -26.43 -1.51 -2.46
N SER A 250 -27.32 -0.67 -1.92
CA SER A 250 -27.31 -0.29 -0.50
C SER A 250 -27.36 -1.51 0.42
N GLY A 251 -28.23 -2.49 0.13
CA GLY A 251 -28.31 -3.72 0.93
C GLY A 251 -27.04 -4.58 0.85
N GLN A 252 -26.35 -4.62 -0.30
CA GLN A 252 -25.07 -5.32 -0.42
C GLN A 252 -23.95 -4.59 0.34
N GLN A 253 -23.95 -3.26 0.32
CA GLN A 253 -23.01 -2.43 1.07
C GLN A 253 -23.20 -2.63 2.58
N GLU A 254 -24.43 -2.55 3.09
CA GLU A 254 -24.76 -2.76 4.50
C GLU A 254 -24.36 -4.17 4.98
N ALA A 255 -24.71 -5.21 4.21
CA ALA A 255 -24.35 -6.59 4.54
C ALA A 255 -22.83 -6.81 4.57
N LEU A 256 -22.10 -6.17 3.65
CA LEU A 256 -20.64 -6.25 3.60
C LEU A 256 -20.01 -5.50 4.78
N ILE A 257 -20.50 -4.32 5.12
CA ILE A 257 -20.05 -3.58 6.32
C ILE A 257 -20.27 -4.41 7.58
N ALA A 258 -21.44 -5.07 7.70
CA ALA A 258 -21.71 -5.96 8.83
C ALA A 258 -20.75 -7.18 8.87
N GLU A 259 -20.41 -7.77 7.72
CA GLU A 259 -19.41 -8.85 7.66
C GLU A 259 -18.01 -8.38 8.06
N ILE A 260 -17.59 -7.21 7.58
CA ILE A 260 -16.32 -6.59 7.98
C ILE A 260 -16.28 -6.39 9.49
N GLN A 261 -17.36 -5.86 10.09
CA GLN A 261 -17.45 -5.67 11.54
C GLN A 261 -17.34 -6.97 12.33
N ARG A 262 -17.96 -8.06 11.85
CA ARG A 262 -17.85 -9.39 12.48
C ARG A 262 -16.42 -9.95 12.49
N ARG A 263 -15.53 -9.46 11.63
CA ARG A 263 -14.12 -9.85 11.58
C ARG A 263 -13.20 -8.99 12.44
N GLN A 264 -13.72 -7.94 13.10
CA GLN A 264 -12.93 -7.13 14.01
C GLN A 264 -12.52 -7.97 15.23
N GLN A 265 -11.22 -7.98 15.55
CA GLN A 265 -10.70 -8.70 16.70
C GLN A 265 -10.97 -7.96 18.02
N ASN A 266 -10.76 -8.65 19.14
CA ASN A 266 -10.98 -8.11 20.49
C ASN A 266 -10.09 -6.90 20.81
N ASP A 267 -8.93 -6.79 20.17
CA ASP A 267 -8.03 -5.64 20.30
C ASP A 267 -8.50 -4.41 19.50
N GLY A 268 -9.55 -4.54 18.68
CA GLY A 268 -10.10 -3.49 17.85
C GLY A 268 -9.53 -3.41 16.43
N GLY A 269 -8.52 -4.22 16.10
CA GLY A 269 -7.95 -4.29 14.76
C GLY A 269 -8.58 -5.39 13.88
N TRP A 270 -8.01 -5.55 12.69
CA TRP A 270 -8.29 -6.65 11.77
C TRP A 270 -6.98 -7.31 11.35
N SER A 271 -7.04 -8.60 11.06
CA SER A 271 -5.93 -9.39 10.54
C SER A 271 -6.14 -9.68 9.06
N LEU A 272 -5.13 -9.46 8.24
CA LEU A 272 -5.10 -9.84 6.84
C LEU A 272 -5.37 -11.33 6.71
N GLN A 273 -4.78 -12.18 7.56
CA GLN A 273 -4.96 -13.63 7.50
C GLN A 273 -6.45 -14.05 7.51
N THR A 274 -7.31 -13.34 8.24
CA THR A 274 -8.73 -13.71 8.36
C THR A 274 -9.62 -13.15 7.25
N LEU A 275 -9.07 -12.36 6.32
CA LEU A 275 -9.81 -11.73 5.22
C LEU A 275 -9.91 -12.59 3.95
N GLY A 276 -9.34 -13.79 3.92
CA GLY A 276 -9.43 -14.65 2.74
C GLY A 276 -9.35 -16.13 3.07
N PRO A 277 -9.93 -17.00 2.23
CA PRO A 277 -9.50 -18.38 2.13
C PRO A 277 -8.30 -18.46 1.18
N TRP A 278 -7.11 -18.03 1.62
CA TRP A 278 -5.88 -17.95 0.81
C TRP A 278 -5.55 -19.26 0.09
N ARG A 279 -5.19 -19.18 -1.20
CA ARG A 279 -5.08 -20.37 -2.08
C ARG A 279 -3.68 -20.58 -2.62
N TRP A 280 -2.91 -19.52 -2.87
CA TRP A 280 -1.56 -19.60 -3.45
C TRP A 280 -1.52 -20.40 -4.78
N GLY A 281 -2.54 -20.18 -5.63
CA GLY A 281 -2.70 -20.88 -6.92
C GLY A 281 -2.84 -22.40 -6.78
N ASP A 282 -2.22 -23.15 -7.69
CA ASP A 282 -2.28 -24.63 -7.71
C ASP A 282 -1.61 -25.29 -6.51
N ARG A 283 -0.77 -24.55 -5.77
CA ARG A 283 -0.04 -25.10 -4.63
C ARG A 283 -0.96 -25.42 -3.46
N ARG A 284 -2.09 -24.70 -3.32
CA ARG A 284 -3.00 -24.77 -2.17
C ARG A 284 -2.29 -24.64 -0.82
N ARG A 285 -1.09 -24.05 -0.82
CA ARG A 285 -0.20 -23.85 0.32
C ARG A 285 0.77 -22.70 0.01
N PRO A 286 1.21 -21.94 1.03
CA PRO A 286 2.15 -20.86 0.83
C PRO A 286 3.47 -21.36 0.23
N PRO A 287 4.16 -20.52 -0.56
CA PRO A 287 5.44 -20.88 -1.16
C PRO A 287 6.55 -21.15 -0.14
N GLY A 288 6.41 -20.62 1.09
CA GLY A 288 7.24 -20.96 2.24
C GLY A 288 6.41 -21.19 3.50
N THR A 289 7.07 -21.18 4.65
CA THR A 289 6.41 -21.29 5.95
C THR A 289 6.17 -19.89 6.51
N PRO A 290 4.92 -19.40 6.59
CA PRO A 290 4.63 -18.14 7.25
C PRO A 290 4.63 -18.32 8.77
N ASP A 291 4.83 -17.22 9.50
CA ASP A 291 4.64 -17.22 10.95
C ASP A 291 3.15 -17.07 11.29
N ALA A 292 2.53 -18.17 11.69
CA ALA A 292 1.12 -18.21 12.05
C ALA A 292 0.78 -17.38 13.29
N SER A 293 1.74 -17.19 14.22
CA SER A 293 1.51 -16.42 15.44
C SER A 293 1.44 -14.91 15.16
N LEU A 294 2.27 -14.44 14.22
CA LEU A 294 2.22 -13.06 13.74
C LEU A 294 0.98 -12.82 12.89
N LEU A 295 0.63 -13.77 12.01
CA LEU A 295 -0.54 -13.66 11.14
C LEU A 295 -1.88 -13.77 11.89
N ALA A 296 -1.92 -14.41 13.05
CA ALA A 296 -3.14 -14.49 13.88
C ALA A 296 -3.54 -13.12 14.47
N GLN A 297 -2.57 -12.21 14.65
CA GLN A 297 -2.79 -10.90 15.25
C GLN A 297 -3.38 -9.92 14.24
N SER A 298 -4.03 -8.87 14.74
CA SER A 298 -4.38 -7.71 13.93
C SER A 298 -3.12 -7.07 13.34
N ASP A 299 -3.22 -6.55 12.13
CA ASP A 299 -2.12 -5.88 11.44
C ASP A 299 -2.54 -4.53 10.84
N GLY A 300 -1.54 -3.70 10.56
CA GLY A 300 -1.76 -2.34 10.07
C GLY A 300 -2.28 -2.27 8.64
N TYR A 301 -2.04 -3.29 7.80
CA TYR A 301 -2.58 -3.28 6.43
C TYR A 301 -4.08 -3.53 6.45
N ALA A 302 -4.53 -4.61 7.07
CA ALA A 302 -5.95 -4.92 7.18
C ALA A 302 -6.69 -3.84 7.97
N THR A 303 -6.18 -3.43 9.13
CA THR A 303 -6.82 -2.41 9.97
C THR A 303 -6.89 -1.06 9.27
N GLY A 304 -5.78 -0.60 8.67
CA GLY A 304 -5.73 0.67 7.94
C GLY A 304 -6.68 0.67 6.74
N LEU A 305 -6.63 -0.38 5.91
CA LEU A 305 -7.47 -0.47 4.71
C LEU A 305 -8.96 -0.47 5.08
N ILE A 306 -9.35 -1.25 6.10
CA ILE A 306 -10.75 -1.36 6.53
C ILE A 306 -11.24 -0.04 7.12
N VAL A 307 -10.48 0.58 8.05
CA VAL A 307 -10.89 1.86 8.64
C VAL A 307 -11.03 2.93 7.56
N TYR A 308 -10.05 3.04 6.67
CA TYR A 308 -10.12 3.97 5.52
C TYR A 308 -11.35 3.69 4.65
N THR A 309 -11.62 2.43 4.33
CA THR A 309 -12.77 2.05 3.51
C THR A 309 -14.11 2.38 4.18
N LEU A 310 -14.27 2.05 5.46
CA LEU A 310 -15.50 2.32 6.20
C LEU A 310 -15.76 3.84 6.31
N ARG A 311 -14.71 4.65 6.52
CA ARG A 311 -14.81 6.11 6.53
C ARG A 311 -15.24 6.67 5.19
N ASN A 312 -14.64 6.22 4.09
CA ASN A 312 -15.04 6.64 2.73
C ASN A 312 -16.44 6.14 2.36
N ALA A 313 -16.90 5.01 2.93
CA ALA A 313 -18.26 4.51 2.76
C ALA A 313 -19.31 5.27 3.60
N GLY A 314 -18.91 6.33 4.30
CA GLY A 314 -19.80 7.24 5.02
C GLY A 314 -20.00 6.95 6.50
N LEU A 315 -19.31 5.96 7.08
CA LEU A 315 -19.41 5.70 8.52
C LEU A 315 -18.69 6.82 9.30
N PRO A 316 -19.33 7.42 10.33
CA PRO A 316 -18.70 8.47 11.13
C PRO A 316 -17.54 7.92 11.98
N SER A 317 -16.63 8.80 12.41
CA SER A 317 -15.43 8.42 13.19
C SER A 317 -15.77 7.85 14.58
N ASP A 318 -16.95 8.16 15.11
CA ASP A 318 -17.47 7.65 16.38
C ASP A 318 -18.23 6.32 16.27
N HIS A 319 -18.47 5.83 15.05
CA HIS A 319 -19.05 4.51 14.83
C HIS A 319 -18.18 3.45 15.53
N ALA A 320 -18.78 2.58 16.34
CA ALA A 320 -18.06 1.69 17.28
C ALA A 320 -16.87 0.94 16.65
N ALA A 321 -17.07 0.28 15.51
CA ALA A 321 -16.00 -0.45 14.81
C ALA A 321 -14.88 0.48 14.29
N VAL A 322 -15.23 1.63 13.73
CA VAL A 322 -14.28 2.64 13.21
C VAL A 322 -13.48 3.22 14.36
N LYS A 323 -14.13 3.62 15.45
CA LYS A 323 -13.48 4.17 16.65
C LYS A 323 -12.45 3.20 17.23
N LYS A 324 -12.80 1.91 17.38
CA LYS A 324 -11.87 0.87 17.85
C LYS A 324 -10.68 0.69 16.90
N GLY A 325 -10.92 0.67 15.58
CA GLY A 325 -9.86 0.58 14.58
C GLY A 325 -8.91 1.79 14.62
N LEU A 326 -9.45 3.01 14.75
CA LEU A 326 -8.64 4.22 14.91
C LEU A 326 -7.80 4.19 16.19
N GLN A 327 -8.38 3.74 17.31
CA GLN A 327 -7.65 3.54 18.56
C GLN A 327 -6.53 2.52 18.39
N TRP A 328 -6.80 1.39 17.73
CA TRP A 328 -5.80 0.39 17.42
C TRP A 328 -4.67 0.99 16.57
N LEU A 329 -4.98 1.73 15.51
CA LEU A 329 -3.95 2.37 14.66
C LEU A 329 -3.08 3.34 15.46
N LYS A 330 -3.67 4.22 16.28
CA LYS A 330 -2.91 5.17 17.12
C LYS A 330 -2.01 4.43 18.13
N ALA A 331 -2.48 3.31 18.69
CA ALA A 331 -1.71 2.51 19.64
C ALA A 331 -0.60 1.65 19.00
N ASN A 332 -0.65 1.36 17.69
CA ASN A 332 0.23 0.40 17.01
C ASN A 332 1.21 1.06 16.01
N GLN A 333 1.44 2.37 16.11
CA GLN A 333 2.58 3.01 15.45
C GLN A 333 3.85 2.80 16.29
N GLN A 334 4.66 1.83 15.90
CA GLN A 334 5.73 1.29 16.73
C GLN A 334 7.11 1.45 16.10
N ASP A 335 8.14 1.46 16.96
CA ASP A 335 9.54 1.45 16.52
C ASP A 335 9.93 0.05 16.00
N ILE A 336 10.51 0.02 14.80
CA ILE A 336 10.85 -1.19 14.05
C ILE A 336 12.31 -1.10 13.67
N GLN A 337 13.13 -2.01 14.22
CA GLN A 337 14.54 -2.09 13.90
C GLN A 337 14.80 -2.89 12.62
N ILE A 338 15.53 -2.29 11.69
CA ILE A 338 15.87 -2.86 10.39
C ILE A 338 17.32 -2.51 10.06
N GLY A 339 18.20 -3.51 10.17
CA GLY A 339 19.63 -3.26 10.08
C GLY A 339 20.06 -2.21 11.10
N GLN A 340 20.61 -1.09 10.63
CA GLN A 340 21.08 0.02 11.47
C GLN A 340 20.04 1.14 11.66
N ARG A 341 18.83 1.00 11.10
CA ARG A 341 17.79 2.03 11.17
C ARG A 341 16.64 1.60 12.06
N THR A 342 16.07 2.56 12.77
CA THR A 342 14.80 2.41 13.49
C THR A 342 13.74 3.25 12.78
N TYR A 343 12.60 2.63 12.48
CA TYR A 343 11.48 3.28 11.84
C TYR A 343 10.25 3.20 12.72
N ARG A 344 9.55 4.33 12.90
CA ARG A 344 8.26 4.34 13.59
C ARG A 344 7.13 4.21 12.57
N ALA A 345 6.56 3.02 12.45
CA ALA A 345 5.61 2.67 11.39
C ALA A 345 4.63 1.56 11.85
N TRP A 346 3.74 1.13 10.95
CA TRP A 346 2.81 0.02 11.23
C TRP A 346 3.30 -1.28 10.61
N ARG A 347 3.09 -2.39 11.33
CA ARG A 347 3.47 -3.72 10.87
C ARG A 347 2.34 -4.39 10.11
N ALA A 348 2.71 -5.11 9.07
CA ALA A 348 1.97 -6.24 8.53
C ALA A 348 2.97 -7.27 8.02
N TYR A 349 2.52 -8.52 7.93
CA TYR A 349 3.37 -9.68 7.67
C TYR A 349 2.95 -10.40 6.40
N SER A 350 3.90 -11.11 5.80
CA SER A 350 3.69 -11.83 4.54
C SER A 350 2.83 -13.08 4.76
N LEU A 351 1.77 -13.24 3.96
CA LEU A 351 0.97 -14.47 3.88
C LEU A 351 1.74 -15.64 3.25
N ASN A 352 2.89 -15.37 2.61
CA ASN A 352 3.55 -16.29 1.70
C ASN A 352 4.73 -17.02 2.34
N ILE A 353 5.44 -16.33 3.23
CA ILE A 353 6.67 -16.80 3.86
C ILE A 353 7.03 -15.87 5.01
N ASP A 354 7.58 -16.44 6.07
CA ASP A 354 8.17 -15.68 7.16
C ASP A 354 9.40 -14.89 6.69
N ARG A 355 9.37 -13.58 6.92
CA ARG A 355 10.48 -12.65 6.64
C ARG A 355 11.02 -11.98 7.90
N GLU A 356 10.46 -12.32 9.06
CA GLU A 356 10.80 -11.69 10.34
C GLU A 356 11.97 -12.36 11.02
N HIS A 357 12.04 -13.68 10.91
CA HIS A 357 13.10 -14.47 11.49
C HIS A 357 14.27 -14.65 10.50
N SER A 358 15.48 -14.78 11.05
CA SER A 358 16.72 -14.84 10.27
C SER A 358 16.74 -16.03 9.30
N GLY A 359 17.36 -15.84 8.13
CA GLY A 359 17.43 -16.85 7.07
C GLY A 359 17.61 -16.22 5.70
N LYS A 360 17.66 -17.05 4.64
CA LYS A 360 17.82 -16.59 3.25
C LYS A 360 16.70 -15.63 2.78
N GLU A 361 15.57 -15.64 3.47
CA GLU A 361 14.34 -14.93 3.10
C GLU A 361 14.05 -13.70 3.99
N GLY A 362 14.76 -13.55 5.11
CA GLY A 362 14.62 -12.44 6.07
C GLY A 362 15.42 -11.18 5.70
N GLU A 363 15.65 -10.94 4.40
CA GLU A 363 16.42 -9.77 3.94
C GLU A 363 15.74 -8.46 4.41
N PRO A 364 16.48 -7.50 5.01
CA PRO A 364 15.92 -6.25 5.55
C PRO A 364 15.04 -5.46 4.57
N TRP A 365 15.36 -5.52 3.28
CA TRP A 365 14.62 -4.85 2.22
C TRP A 365 13.21 -5.40 2.04
N ARG A 366 13.07 -6.73 1.87
CA ARG A 366 11.81 -7.43 1.57
C ARG A 366 10.93 -7.62 2.81
N ARG A 367 11.54 -7.65 4.00
CA ARG A 367 10.84 -7.74 5.30
C ARG A 367 9.76 -6.66 5.48
N MET A 368 9.91 -5.50 4.82
CA MET A 368 9.01 -4.37 4.99
C MET A 368 7.93 -4.22 3.93
N PHE A 369 7.87 -5.09 2.92
CA PHE A 369 6.91 -4.93 1.82
C PHE A 369 5.46 -4.82 2.28
N MET A 370 5.05 -5.65 3.22
CA MET A 370 3.70 -5.56 3.79
C MET A 370 3.53 -4.36 4.73
N SER A 371 4.60 -3.94 5.40
CA SER A 371 4.57 -2.76 6.27
C SER A 371 4.58 -1.43 5.50
N ASP A 372 5.09 -1.42 4.25
CA ASP A 372 4.95 -0.31 3.32
C ASP A 372 3.46 -0.05 3.01
N ALA A 373 2.71 -1.12 2.72
CA ALA A 373 1.26 -1.07 2.54
C ALA A 373 0.54 -0.71 3.86
N ALA A 374 0.93 -1.33 4.97
CA ALA A 374 0.34 -1.06 6.28
C ALA A 374 0.44 0.41 6.68
N THR A 375 1.63 0.99 6.54
CA THR A 375 1.87 2.38 6.92
C THR A 375 1.11 3.35 6.02
N THR A 376 1.04 3.07 4.71
CA THR A 376 0.20 3.83 3.78
C THR A 376 -1.26 3.86 4.25
N PHE A 377 -1.87 2.70 4.46
CA PHE A 377 -3.30 2.64 4.74
C PHE A 377 -3.64 3.10 6.16
N ALA A 378 -2.75 2.92 7.13
CA ALA A 378 -2.86 3.54 8.45
C ALA A 378 -2.89 5.07 8.35
N VAL A 379 -1.97 5.65 7.57
CA VAL A 379 -1.93 7.10 7.28
C VAL A 379 -3.23 7.57 6.63
N LEU A 380 -3.70 6.89 5.58
CA LEU A 380 -4.95 7.24 4.90
C LEU A 380 -6.15 7.19 5.85
N ALA A 381 -6.24 6.18 6.70
CA ALA A 381 -7.31 6.03 7.67
C ALA A 381 -7.30 7.14 8.74
N LEU A 382 -6.13 7.47 9.27
CA LEU A 382 -5.96 8.48 10.32
C LEU A 382 -6.21 9.88 9.79
N VAL A 383 -5.62 10.24 8.63
CA VAL A 383 -5.82 11.55 7.99
C VAL A 383 -7.27 11.77 7.56
N ALA A 384 -8.02 10.73 7.16
CA ALA A 384 -9.44 10.87 6.81
C ALA A 384 -10.38 10.96 8.04
N SER A 385 -9.84 10.84 9.24
CA SER A 385 -10.60 10.77 10.50
C SER A 385 -10.21 11.82 11.53
N ASP A 386 -9.03 12.43 11.37
CA ASP A 386 -8.64 13.68 12.00
C ASP A 386 -9.28 14.86 11.25
#